data_AF-A0A7X7NEH6-F1
#
_entry.id   AF-A0A7X7NEH6-F1
#
_cell.length_a   1.000
_cell.length_b   1.000
_cell.length_c   1.000
_cell.angle_alpha   90.00
_cell.angle_beta   90.00
_cell.angle_gamma   90.00
#
_symmetry.space_group_name_H-M   'P 1'
#
loop_
_entity.id
_entity.type
_entity.pdbx_description
1 polymer ?
#
loop_
_entity_poly.entity_id
_entity_poly.type
_entity_poly.pdbx_seq_one_letter_code
_entity_poly.pdbx_strand_id
1 'polypeptide(L)'
;RAEYRLILRQDNCDERLMPLAFNSGYLEKEVYEKRRRIWEKKKDVIERFKSHKIYPEEWNDCRDEKISKPVNASDLLKRPEISIDDILQFINIDSVDNEFLKISIESDVKYQGFIEKHLSEIEKMKKYESAIIPDKIDYDQICGLLNETKSKLKKIRPQTLGQASRIPGVTPSDISVLTIHLTKYRH
;
A
#
# COMPACT_ATOMS: atom_id res chain seq x y z
N ARG A 1 -9.97 8.56 12.49
CA ARG A 1 -8.54 8.16 12.55
C ARG A 1 -7.99 8.31 11.14
N ALA A 2 -6.83 8.95 10.96
CA ALA A 2 -6.31 9.23 9.62
C ALA A 2 -6.06 7.94 8.83
N GLU A 3 -6.86 7.70 7.78
CA GLU A 3 -6.72 6.57 6.84
C GLU A 3 -5.35 6.56 6.13
N TYR A 4 -4.60 7.66 6.23
CA TYR A 4 -3.35 7.91 5.53
C TYR A 4 -2.10 7.87 6.44
N ARG A 5 -2.19 7.37 7.68
CA ARG A 5 -1.08 7.46 8.66
C ARG A 5 0.24 6.86 8.16
N LEU A 6 0.19 5.80 7.35
CA LEU A 6 1.39 5.16 6.78
C LEU A 6 1.98 5.92 5.58
N ILE A 7 1.20 6.82 4.98
CA ILE A 7 1.58 7.67 3.85
C ILE A 7 2.03 9.06 4.34
N LEU A 8 1.48 9.52 5.46
CA LEU A 8 1.77 10.79 6.13
C LEU A 8 2.78 10.59 7.26
N ARG A 9 4.00 10.18 6.92
CA ARG A 9 5.04 9.98 7.94
C ARG A 9 5.95 11.19 8.05
N GLN A 10 6.61 11.31 9.19
CA GLN A 10 7.54 12.41 9.42
C GLN A 10 8.78 12.28 8.52
N ASP A 11 9.23 11.05 8.28
CA ASP A 11 10.43 10.71 7.50
C ASP A 11 10.29 10.89 5.98
N ASN A 12 9.06 11.06 5.45
CA ASN A 12 8.80 11.25 4.02
C ASN A 12 8.15 12.60 3.67
N CYS A 13 8.14 13.53 4.63
CA CYS A 13 7.50 14.84 4.48
C CYS A 13 8.12 15.66 3.34
N ASP A 14 9.45 15.61 3.23
CA ASP A 14 10.21 16.28 2.19
C ASP A 14 9.88 15.72 0.79
N GLU A 15 9.86 14.40 0.62
CA GLU A 15 9.49 13.72 -0.63
C GLU A 15 8.09 14.13 -1.12
N ARG A 16 7.18 14.41 -0.18
CA ARG A 16 5.80 14.79 -0.48
C ARG A 16 5.64 16.28 -0.78
N LEU A 17 6.29 17.16 -0.02
CA LEU A 17 5.99 18.59 -0.01
C LEU A 17 7.01 19.43 -0.79
N MET A 18 8.29 19.05 -0.83
CA MET A 18 9.31 19.85 -1.51
C MET A 18 9.10 19.96 -3.03
N PRO A 19 8.60 18.94 -3.76
CA PRO A 19 8.24 19.12 -5.17
C PRO A 19 7.15 20.19 -5.37
N LEU A 20 6.17 20.26 -4.46
CA LEU A 20 5.09 21.26 -4.52
C LEU A 20 5.64 22.67 -4.23
N ALA A 21 6.50 22.80 -3.22
CA ALA A 21 7.14 24.06 -2.87
C ALA A 21 8.05 24.58 -4.00
N PHE A 22 8.83 23.69 -4.63
CA PHE A 22 9.66 24.01 -5.78
C PHE A 22 8.83 24.49 -6.98
N ASN A 23 7.77 23.76 -7.34
CA ASN A 23 6.88 24.13 -8.44
C ASN A 23 6.12 25.44 -8.19
N SER A 24 5.95 25.81 -6.92
CA SER A 24 5.31 27.07 -6.51
C SER A 24 6.29 28.24 -6.38
N GLY A 25 7.60 28.02 -6.60
CA GLY A 25 8.64 29.05 -6.51
C GLY A 25 9.11 29.38 -5.08
N TYR A 26 8.67 28.64 -4.06
CA TYR A 26 9.05 28.87 -2.66
C TYR A 26 10.35 28.17 -2.23
N LEU A 27 10.94 27.35 -3.11
CA LEU A 27 12.14 26.59 -2.82
C LEU A 27 13.21 26.83 -3.88
N GLU A 28 14.42 27.15 -3.45
CA GLU A 28 15.57 27.32 -4.35
C GLU A 28 15.94 26.00 -5.04
N LYS A 29 16.33 26.10 -6.32
CA LYS A 29 16.70 24.95 -7.14
C LYS A 29 17.85 24.14 -6.53
N GLU A 30 18.85 24.79 -5.94
CA GLU A 30 19.99 24.09 -5.35
C GLU A 30 19.57 23.23 -4.15
N VAL A 31 18.69 23.76 -3.29
CA VAL A 31 18.15 23.02 -2.14
C VAL A 31 17.32 21.82 -2.60
N TYR A 32 16.47 22.01 -3.62
CA TYR A 32 15.68 20.94 -4.21
C TYR A 32 16.57 19.85 -4.82
N GLU A 33 17.57 20.22 -5.63
CA GLU A 33 18.46 19.25 -6.29
C GLU A 33 19.32 18.46 -5.29
N LYS A 34 19.84 19.11 -4.23
CA LYS A 34 20.55 18.42 -3.15
C LYS A 34 19.67 17.35 -2.52
N ARG A 35 18.41 17.69 -2.24
CA ARG A 35 17.48 16.76 -1.63
C ARG A 35 17.05 15.65 -2.59
N ARG A 36 16.78 15.99 -3.84
CA ARG A 36 16.42 15.04 -4.90
C ARG A 36 17.46 13.94 -5.07
N ARG A 37 18.75 14.28 -5.02
CA ARG A 37 19.84 13.28 -5.07
C ARG A 37 19.77 12.27 -3.92
N ILE A 38 19.31 12.68 -2.74
CA ILE A 38 19.12 11.77 -1.59
C ILE A 38 17.96 10.80 -1.88
N TRP A 39 16.85 11.29 -2.44
CA TRP A 39 15.73 10.44 -2.83
C TRP A 39 16.09 9.46 -3.96
N GLU A 40 16.90 9.90 -4.93
CA GLU A 40 17.39 9.04 -6.01
C GLU A 40 18.28 7.92 -5.44
N LYS A 41 19.22 8.25 -4.55
CA LYS A 41 20.01 7.24 -3.83
C LYS A 41 19.14 6.27 -3.06
N LYS A 42 18.13 6.78 -2.33
CA LYS A 42 17.18 5.96 -1.58
C LYS A 42 16.49 4.93 -2.49
N LYS A 43 16.00 5.36 -3.65
CA LYS A 43 15.36 4.48 -4.64
C LYS A 43 16.32 3.44 -5.17
N ASP A 44 17.54 3.84 -5.52
CA ASP A 44 18.57 2.92 -6.02
C ASP A 44 18.90 1.82 -4.99
N VAL A 45 18.99 2.17 -3.71
CA VAL A 45 19.22 1.19 -2.62
C VAL A 45 18.06 0.21 -2.50
N ILE A 46 16.82 0.71 -2.52
CA ILE A 46 15.63 -0.14 -2.44
C ILE A 46 15.58 -1.11 -3.63
N GLU A 47 15.92 -0.65 -4.85
CA GLU A 47 15.97 -1.52 -6.02
C GLU A 47 17.08 -2.57 -5.92
N ARG A 48 18.26 -2.20 -5.39
CA ARG A 48 19.32 -3.18 -5.08
C ARG A 48 18.83 -4.24 -4.10
N PHE A 49 18.12 -3.85 -3.03
CA PHE A 49 17.55 -4.80 -2.06
C PHE A 49 16.52 -5.76 -2.69
N LYS A 50 15.76 -5.30 -3.68
CA LYS A 50 14.81 -6.17 -4.42
C LYS A 50 15.51 -7.15 -5.36
N SER A 51 16.64 -6.75 -5.94
CA SER A 51 17.39 -7.57 -6.90
C SER A 51 18.41 -8.53 -6.26
N HIS A 52 18.89 -8.20 -5.06
CA HIS A 52 19.91 -8.97 -4.37
C HIS A 52 19.29 -10.09 -3.52
N LYS A 53 19.77 -11.32 -3.72
CA LYS A 53 19.36 -12.50 -2.97
C LYS A 53 20.40 -12.83 -1.92
N ILE A 54 19.92 -13.04 -0.70
CA ILE A 54 20.71 -13.54 0.42
C ILE A 54 20.50 -15.05 0.50
N TYR A 55 21.60 -15.78 0.56
CA TYR A 55 21.62 -17.23 0.55
C TYR A 55 21.68 -17.81 1.98
N PRO A 56 21.03 -18.95 2.26
CA PRO A 56 21.03 -19.57 3.58
C PRO A 56 22.42 -19.80 4.17
N GLU A 57 23.38 -20.16 3.33
CA GLU A 57 24.76 -20.45 3.72
C GLU A 57 25.47 -19.23 4.32
N GLU A 58 25.11 -18.02 3.89
CA GLU A 58 25.72 -16.78 4.37
C GLU A 58 24.94 -16.20 5.56
N TRP A 59 23.61 -16.33 5.54
CA TRP A 59 22.73 -15.73 6.55
C TRP A 59 22.66 -16.55 7.84
N ASN A 60 22.51 -17.86 7.72
CA ASN A 60 22.22 -18.73 8.86
C ASN A 60 23.41 -18.86 9.81
N ASP A 61 24.62 -18.54 9.38
CA ASP A 61 25.80 -18.61 10.25
C ASP A 61 25.90 -17.41 11.20
N CYS A 62 25.25 -16.29 10.86
CA CYS A 62 25.39 -15.03 11.59
C CYS A 62 24.09 -14.51 12.22
N ARG A 63 22.94 -15.17 12.01
CA ARG A 63 21.62 -14.73 12.48
C ARG A 63 20.78 -15.87 13.04
N ASP A 64 19.91 -15.55 13.99
CA ASP A 64 19.01 -16.53 14.63
C ASP A 64 17.83 -16.89 13.72
N GLU A 65 17.32 -15.92 12.97
CA GLU A 65 16.22 -16.07 12.02
C GLU A 65 16.61 -16.83 10.77
N LYS A 66 16.60 -18.17 10.83
CA LYS A 66 17.05 -18.99 9.72
C LYS A 66 16.19 -18.81 8.46
N ILE A 67 16.83 -18.90 7.30
CA ILE A 67 16.19 -19.02 6.00
C ILE A 67 16.47 -20.40 5.39
N SER A 68 15.48 -20.98 4.71
CA SER A 68 15.58 -22.32 4.10
C SER A 68 15.86 -22.29 2.60
N LYS A 69 15.66 -21.15 1.95
CA LYS A 69 15.91 -20.92 0.53
C LYS A 69 16.43 -19.50 0.33
N PRO A 70 17.05 -19.18 -0.82
CA PRO A 70 17.46 -17.80 -1.10
C PRO A 70 16.26 -16.84 -1.07
N VAL A 71 16.41 -15.71 -0.39
CA VAL A 71 15.37 -14.69 -0.22
C VAL A 71 15.94 -13.33 -0.64
N ASN A 72 15.12 -12.47 -1.25
CA ASN A 72 15.55 -11.11 -1.56
C ASN A 72 15.77 -10.32 -0.27
N ALA A 73 16.79 -9.48 -0.24
CA ALA A 73 17.08 -8.62 0.90
C ALA A 73 15.89 -7.74 1.31
N SER A 74 15.11 -7.25 0.34
CA SER A 74 13.88 -6.49 0.60
C SER A 74 12.81 -7.32 1.33
N ASP A 75 12.73 -8.63 1.08
CA ASP A 75 11.75 -9.49 1.72
C ASP A 75 12.20 -9.91 3.13
N LEU A 76 13.51 -10.00 3.37
CA LEU A 76 14.05 -10.15 4.72
C LEU A 76 13.83 -8.90 5.56
N LEU A 77 14.08 -7.71 5.01
CA LEU A 77 13.89 -6.44 5.72
C LEU A 77 12.43 -6.17 6.13
N LYS A 78 11.45 -6.85 5.52
CA LYS A 78 10.04 -6.79 5.96
C LYS A 78 9.80 -7.48 7.31
N ARG A 79 10.72 -8.33 7.77
CA ARG A 79 10.60 -9.00 9.06
C ARG A 79 10.90 -8.01 10.19
N PRO A 80 10.07 -7.95 11.24
CA PRO A 80 10.19 -6.92 12.29
C PRO A 80 11.53 -6.98 13.04
N GLU A 81 12.11 -8.17 13.16
CA GLU A 81 13.37 -8.44 13.86
C GLU A 81 14.63 -8.11 13.04
N ILE A 82 14.50 -7.83 11.74
CA ILE A 82 15.61 -7.52 10.85
C ILE A 82 15.70 -6.01 10.64
N SER A 83 16.88 -5.43 10.85
CA SER A 83 17.20 -4.03 10.58
C SER A 83 17.90 -3.86 9.23
N ILE A 84 17.98 -2.63 8.73
CA ILE A 84 18.74 -2.36 7.51
C ILE A 84 20.25 -2.62 7.69
N ASP A 85 20.80 -2.41 8.88
CA ASP A 85 22.21 -2.68 9.17
C ASP A 85 22.55 -4.18 9.07
N ASP A 86 21.58 -5.05 9.34
CA ASP A 86 21.74 -6.49 9.12
C ASP A 86 21.88 -6.83 7.64
N ILE A 87 21.11 -6.16 6.79
CA ILE A 87 21.13 -6.37 5.34
C ILE A 87 22.41 -5.81 4.70
N LEU A 88 22.88 -4.64 5.17
CA LEU A 88 24.07 -3.98 4.64
C LEU A 88 25.37 -4.80 4.85
N GLN A 89 25.38 -5.78 5.77
CA GLN A 89 26.50 -6.70 5.93
C GLN A 89 26.68 -7.65 4.73
N PHE A 90 25.60 -7.91 3.98
CA PHE A 90 25.59 -8.81 2.83
C PHE A 90 25.59 -8.08 1.48
N ILE A 91 25.31 -6.78 1.50
CA ILE A 91 25.26 -5.95 0.30
C ILE A 91 26.19 -4.77 0.47
N ASN A 92 27.28 -4.74 -0.30
CA ASN A 92 28.15 -3.59 -0.30
C ASN A 92 27.46 -2.39 -0.98
N ILE A 93 27.01 -1.45 -0.15
CA ILE A 93 26.43 -0.19 -0.59
C ILE A 93 27.16 0.96 0.12
N ASP A 94 28.22 1.45 -0.51
CA ASP A 94 29.03 2.60 -0.05
C ASP A 94 28.25 3.93 0.07
N SER A 95 26.92 3.93 -0.11
CA SER A 95 26.10 5.13 -0.26
C SER A 95 25.10 5.38 0.86
N VAL A 96 25.07 4.53 1.91
CA VAL A 96 24.11 4.61 3.02
C VAL A 96 24.82 4.94 4.35
N ASP A 97 25.46 6.11 4.40
CA ASP A 97 26.19 6.56 5.60
C ASP A 97 25.31 7.36 6.57
N ASN A 98 24.12 7.77 6.12
CA ASN A 98 23.24 8.66 6.88
C ASN A 98 22.14 7.88 7.61
N GLU A 99 22.09 8.02 8.93
CA GLU A 99 21.08 7.39 9.79
C GLU A 99 19.64 7.70 9.38
N PHE A 100 19.33 8.93 8.97
CA PHE A 100 18.00 9.29 8.47
C PHE A 100 17.66 8.54 7.18
N LEU A 101 18.65 8.34 6.30
CA LEU A 101 18.45 7.59 5.05
C LEU A 101 18.17 6.12 5.36
N LYS A 102 18.91 5.53 6.31
CA LYS A 102 18.70 4.15 6.79
C LYS A 102 17.26 3.95 7.29
N ILE A 103 16.84 4.79 8.25
CA ILE A 103 15.50 4.74 8.83
C ILE A 103 14.41 4.91 7.76
N SER A 104 14.63 5.83 6.81
CA SER A 104 13.67 6.09 5.73
C SER A 104 13.55 4.90 4.76
N ILE A 105 14.67 4.27 4.40
CA ILE A 105 14.68 3.05 3.56
C ILE A 105 13.98 1.90 4.28
N GLU A 106 14.37 1.65 5.54
CA GLU A 106 13.78 0.58 6.35
C GLU A 106 12.27 0.76 6.50
N SER A 107 11.83 1.98 6.81
CA SER A 107 10.41 2.33 6.92
C SER A 107 9.68 2.11 5.59
N ASP A 108 10.25 2.55 4.46
CA ASP A 108 9.63 2.34 3.16
C ASP A 108 9.46 0.87 2.83
N VAL A 109 10.49 0.05 3.02
CA VAL A 109 10.44 -1.38 2.72
C VAL A 109 9.47 -2.12 3.65
N LYS A 110 9.52 -1.85 4.96
CA LYS A 110 8.64 -2.49 5.96
C LYS A 110 7.17 -2.11 5.75
N TYR A 111 6.90 -0.85 5.40
CA TYR A 111 5.53 -0.38 5.22
C TYR A 111 5.00 -0.50 3.79
N GLN A 112 5.83 -0.83 2.80
CA GLN A 112 5.43 -0.90 1.38
C GLN A 112 4.16 -1.75 1.19
N GLY A 113 4.14 -2.98 1.72
CA GLY A 113 2.99 -3.89 1.53
C GLY A 113 1.70 -3.37 2.18
N PHE A 114 1.81 -2.68 3.31
CA PHE A 114 0.65 -2.06 3.96
C PHE A 114 0.15 -0.85 3.16
N ILE A 115 1.06 -0.04 2.63
CA ILE A 115 0.74 1.11 1.78
C ILE A 115 0.05 0.64 0.50
N GLU A 116 0.58 -0.36 -0.18
CA GLU A 116 -0.02 -0.94 -1.39
C GLU A 116 -1.42 -1.49 -1.11
N LYS A 117 -1.59 -2.21 0.01
CA LYS A 117 -2.90 -2.70 0.42
C LYS A 117 -3.89 -1.56 0.64
N HIS A 118 -3.50 -0.53 1.38
CA HIS A 118 -4.37 0.63 1.64
C HIS A 118 -4.70 1.40 0.36
N LEU A 119 -3.74 1.58 -0.54
CA LEU A 119 -4.00 2.23 -1.83
C LEU A 119 -5.00 1.43 -2.68
N SER A 120 -4.88 0.10 -2.69
CA SER A 120 -5.82 -0.80 -3.36
C SER A 120 -7.24 -0.71 -2.76
N GLU A 121 -7.35 -0.63 -1.42
CA GLU A 121 -8.62 -0.40 -0.73
C GLU A 121 -9.25 0.95 -1.12
N ILE A 122 -8.46 2.03 -1.15
CA ILE A 122 -8.93 3.36 -1.58
C ILE A 122 -9.41 3.34 -3.03
N GLU A 123 -8.66 2.70 -3.93
CA GLU A 123 -9.04 2.59 -5.34
C GLU A 123 -10.35 1.80 -5.51
N LYS A 124 -10.50 0.70 -4.76
CA LYS A 124 -11.72 -0.09 -4.73
C LYS A 124 -12.92 0.72 -4.23
N MET A 125 -12.75 1.51 -3.17
CA MET A 125 -13.80 2.40 -2.68
C MET A 125 -14.19 3.46 -3.72
N LYS A 126 -13.22 4.08 -4.40
CA LYS A 126 -13.50 5.02 -5.50
C LYS A 126 -14.32 4.37 -6.62
N LYS A 127 -13.97 3.14 -7.01
CA LYS A 127 -14.73 2.36 -7.99
C LYS A 127 -16.17 2.13 -7.52
N TYR A 128 -16.37 1.77 -6.25
CA TYR A 128 -17.70 1.57 -5.68
C TYR A 128 -18.54 2.84 -5.63
N GLU A 129 -17.95 3.99 -5.32
CA GLU A 129 -18.66 5.27 -5.35
C GLU A 129 -19.13 5.63 -6.76
N SER A 130 -18.35 5.31 -7.79
CA SER A 130 -18.74 5.55 -9.19
C SER A 130 -19.67 4.49 -9.78
N ALA A 131 -19.84 3.34 -9.12
CA ALA A 131 -20.60 2.21 -9.64
C ALA A 131 -22.09 2.37 -9.33
N ILE A 132 -22.85 2.81 -10.34
CA ILE A 132 -24.29 3.03 -10.26
C ILE A 132 -25.05 1.70 -10.15
N ILE A 133 -26.00 1.66 -9.22
CA ILE A 133 -26.99 0.59 -9.09
C ILE A 133 -28.25 1.03 -9.87
N PRO A 134 -28.73 0.25 -10.85
CA PRO A 134 -29.94 0.60 -11.59
C PRO A 134 -31.16 0.73 -10.68
N ASP A 135 -31.97 1.78 -10.90
CA ASP A 135 -33.16 2.05 -10.09
C ASP A 135 -34.19 0.91 -10.10
N LYS A 136 -34.20 0.07 -11.13
CA LYS A 136 -35.14 -1.05 -11.30
C LYS A 136 -34.54 -2.41 -10.93
N ILE A 137 -33.40 -2.44 -10.23
CA ILE A 137 -32.79 -3.71 -9.80
C ILE A 137 -33.74 -4.49 -8.88
N ASP A 138 -33.86 -5.79 -9.12
CA ASP A 138 -34.56 -6.71 -8.24
C ASP A 138 -33.54 -7.46 -7.37
N TYR A 139 -33.42 -7.04 -6.11
CA TYR A 139 -32.50 -7.66 -5.14
C TYR A 139 -32.88 -9.10 -4.77
N ASP A 140 -34.12 -9.54 -5.03
CA ASP A 140 -34.51 -10.94 -4.74
C ASP A 140 -33.85 -11.93 -5.68
N GLN A 141 -33.64 -11.53 -6.93
CA GLN A 141 -33.00 -12.34 -7.97
C GLN A 141 -31.49 -12.50 -7.77
N ILE A 142 -30.90 -11.77 -6.83
CA ILE A 142 -29.47 -11.84 -6.56
C ILE A 142 -29.19 -13.04 -5.65
N CYS A 143 -28.70 -14.11 -6.25
CA CYS A 143 -28.23 -15.30 -5.52
C CYS A 143 -26.99 -14.96 -4.67
N GLY A 144 -26.96 -15.46 -3.42
CA GLY A 144 -25.83 -15.28 -2.51
C GLY A 144 -25.93 -14.08 -1.56
N LEU A 145 -26.93 -13.19 -1.72
CA LEU A 145 -27.25 -12.19 -0.71
C LEU A 145 -28.14 -12.77 0.39
N LEU A 146 -27.81 -12.47 1.64
CA LEU A 146 -28.65 -12.81 2.78
C LEU A 146 -29.99 -12.06 2.73
N ASN A 147 -31.05 -12.67 3.26
CA ASN A 147 -32.38 -12.05 3.31
C ASN A 147 -32.37 -10.71 4.07
N GLU A 148 -31.54 -10.60 5.12
CA GLU A 148 -31.36 -9.34 5.85
C GLU A 148 -30.75 -8.26 4.95
N THR A 149 -29.69 -8.59 4.22
CA THR A 149 -29.05 -7.69 3.26
C THR A 149 -30.03 -7.25 2.17
N LYS A 150 -30.78 -8.20 1.57
CA LYS A 150 -31.81 -7.91 0.56
C LYS A 150 -32.86 -6.95 1.10
N SER A 151 -33.37 -7.19 2.31
CA SER A 151 -34.36 -6.32 2.96
C SER A 151 -33.84 -4.90 3.15
N LYS A 152 -32.60 -4.75 3.63
CA LYS A 152 -31.95 -3.44 3.81
C LYS A 152 -31.74 -2.70 2.48
N LEU A 153 -31.25 -3.40 1.45
CA LEU A 153 -31.01 -2.82 0.12
C LEU A 153 -32.31 -2.35 -0.54
N LYS A 154 -33.40 -3.13 -0.42
CA LYS A 154 -34.73 -2.71 -0.90
C LYS A 154 -35.28 -1.49 -0.17
N LYS A 155 -35.06 -1.41 1.15
CA LYS A 155 -35.55 -0.30 1.97
C LYS A 155 -34.78 1.00 1.70
N ILE A 156 -33.47 0.92 1.61
CA ILE A 156 -32.59 2.10 1.48
C ILE A 156 -32.44 2.53 0.02
N ARG A 157 -32.54 1.58 -0.94
CA ARG A 157 -32.34 1.80 -2.38
C ARG A 157 -31.09 2.63 -2.69
N PRO A 158 -29.88 2.12 -2.35
CA PRO A 158 -28.66 2.85 -2.63
C PRO A 158 -28.47 3.08 -4.14
N GLN A 159 -28.03 4.28 -4.51
CA GLN A 159 -27.75 4.67 -5.90
C GLN A 159 -26.40 4.14 -6.38
N THR A 160 -25.47 3.88 -5.45
CA THR A 160 -24.12 3.41 -5.77
C THR A 160 -23.72 2.23 -4.90
N LEU A 161 -22.78 1.41 -5.38
CA LEU A 161 -22.17 0.34 -4.58
C LEU A 161 -21.49 0.90 -3.32
N GLY A 162 -20.90 2.09 -3.40
CA GLY A 162 -20.27 2.77 -2.27
C GLY A 162 -21.30 3.11 -1.19
N GLN A 163 -22.47 3.63 -1.58
CA GLN A 163 -23.57 3.84 -0.66
C GLN A 163 -24.06 2.52 -0.04
N ALA A 164 -24.21 1.47 -0.85
CA ALA A 164 -24.59 0.14 -0.36
C ALA A 164 -23.61 -0.40 0.69
N SER A 165 -22.31 -0.21 0.49
CA SER A 165 -21.26 -0.70 1.42
C SER A 165 -21.26 -0.01 2.79
N ARG A 166 -21.88 1.17 2.90
CA ARG A 166 -21.99 1.92 4.16
C ARG A 166 -23.25 1.55 4.96
N ILE A 167 -24.13 0.72 4.40
CA ILE A 167 -25.35 0.30 5.08
C ILE A 167 -24.98 -0.66 6.23
N PRO A 168 -25.42 -0.39 7.47
CA PRO A 168 -25.12 -1.26 8.60
C PRO A 168 -25.57 -2.71 8.37
N GLY A 169 -24.63 -3.65 8.51
CA GLY A 169 -24.85 -5.07 8.30
C GLY A 169 -24.90 -5.52 6.84
N VAL A 170 -24.49 -4.67 5.89
CA VAL A 170 -24.06 -5.11 4.56
C VAL A 170 -22.57 -5.41 4.62
N THR A 171 -22.18 -6.63 4.26
CA THR A 171 -20.79 -7.11 4.37
C THR A 171 -20.00 -6.88 3.08
N PRO A 172 -18.66 -6.90 3.12
CA PRO A 172 -17.83 -6.90 1.90
C PRO A 172 -18.16 -8.05 0.93
N SER A 173 -18.61 -9.19 1.46
CA SER A 173 -19.06 -10.34 0.65
C SER A 173 -20.33 -10.01 -0.12
N ASP A 174 -21.32 -9.36 0.52
CA ASP A 174 -22.54 -8.92 -0.13
C ASP A 174 -22.26 -7.94 -1.28
N ILE A 175 -21.35 -6.98 -1.06
CA ILE A 175 -20.94 -6.02 -2.10
C ILE A 175 -20.25 -6.73 -3.26
N SER A 176 -19.48 -7.79 -3.00
CA SER A 176 -18.83 -8.58 -4.05
C SER A 176 -19.87 -9.32 -4.90
N VAL A 177 -20.87 -9.92 -4.27
CA VAL A 177 -22.01 -10.57 -4.96
C VAL A 177 -22.77 -9.55 -5.81
N LEU A 178 -23.09 -8.38 -5.24
CA LEU A 178 -23.79 -7.31 -5.94
C LEU A 178 -22.96 -6.78 -7.13
N THR A 179 -21.65 -6.65 -6.97
CA THR A 179 -20.74 -6.24 -8.06
C THR A 179 -20.79 -7.22 -9.23
N ILE A 180 -20.69 -8.53 -8.95
CA ILE A 180 -20.76 -9.58 -9.99
C ILE A 180 -22.11 -9.53 -10.72
N HIS A 181 -23.21 -9.36 -9.98
CA HIS A 181 -24.54 -9.27 -10.57
C HIS A 181 -24.69 -8.03 -11.48
N LEU A 182 -24.20 -6.86 -11.04
CA LEU A 182 -24.23 -5.63 -11.84
C LEU A 182 -23.37 -5.73 -13.10
N THR A 183 -22.23 -6.40 -13.06
CA THR A 183 -21.41 -6.65 -14.24
C THR A 183 -22.17 -7.51 -15.25
N LYS A 184 -22.89 -8.55 -14.80
CA LYS A 184 -23.76 -9.37 -15.67
C LYS A 184 -24.95 -8.60 -16.22
N TYR A 185 -25.51 -7.65 -15.45
CA TYR A 185 -26.66 -6.84 -15.87
C TYR A 185 -26.31 -5.82 -16.96
N ARG A 186 -25.04 -5.45 -17.09
CA ARG A 186 -24.54 -4.50 -18.11
C ARG A 186 -24.23 -5.16 -19.47
N HIS A 187 -24.24 -6.49 -19.53
CA HIS A 187 -24.06 -7.29 -20.74
C HIS A 187 -25.39 -7.93 -21.14
#